data_AF-A0A0C3PIJ1-F1
#
_entry.id   AF-A0A0C3PIJ1-F1
#
_cell.length_a   1.000
_cell.length_b   1.000
_cell.length_c   1.000
_cell.angle_alpha   90.00
_cell.angle_beta   90.00
_cell.angle_gamma   90.00
#
_symmetry.space_group_name_H-M   'P 1'
#
loop_
_entity.id
_entity.type
_entity.pdbx_description
1 polymer ?
#
loop_
_entity_poly.entity_id
_entity_poly.type
_entity_poly.pdbx_seq_one_letter_code
_entity_poly.pdbx_strand_id
1 'polypeptide(L)'
;RAFVAVRPPGHHCVSGAPAGLGFVNNVMVGAVHSFYQHGYTHIVIFDTDLHHGNGTQQIVQQINEQRAKSKTGQESRPIMFFGSMHDIKSYPCSDQKPGTTAAALLCRSGEDGQWIENTMMVSWNSEDEFWKAYHDRYGRLITQAQRFIQTTKASPDKVMVLMRFVHTP
;
A
#
# COMPACT_ATOMS: atom_id res chain seq x y z
N ARG A 1 -1.22 -15.99 -11.52
CA ARG A 1 -2.08 -14.79 -11.23
C ARG A 1 -3.41 -15.30 -10.71
N ALA A 2 -4.07 -14.56 -9.82
CA ALA A 2 -5.37 -14.92 -9.26
C ALA A 2 -6.18 -13.65 -8.98
N PHE A 3 -7.51 -13.79 -8.93
CA PHE A 3 -8.43 -12.78 -8.43
C PHE A 3 -9.19 -13.37 -7.24
N VAL A 4 -9.35 -12.59 -6.18
CA VAL A 4 -10.01 -13.05 -4.95
C VAL A 4 -11.06 -12.02 -4.54
N ALA A 5 -12.34 -12.41 -4.65
CA ALA A 5 -13.45 -11.60 -4.19
C ALA A 5 -13.69 -11.83 -2.69
N VAL A 6 -13.19 -10.93 -1.84
CA VAL A 6 -13.29 -11.04 -0.37
C VAL A 6 -14.21 -9.96 0.18
N ARG A 7 -15.13 -10.36 1.07
CA ARG A 7 -15.95 -9.48 1.90
C ARG A 7 -15.96 -10.03 3.33
N PRO A 8 -15.84 -9.18 4.38
CA PRO A 8 -15.76 -7.71 4.37
C PRO A 8 -14.39 -7.16 3.87
N PRO A 9 -14.31 -5.86 3.50
CA PRO A 9 -13.05 -5.21 3.12
C PRO A 9 -12.11 -5.05 4.34
N GLY A 10 -10.88 -4.52 4.14
CA GLY A 10 -9.88 -4.53 5.22
C GLY A 10 -8.82 -3.43 5.29
N HIS A 11 -8.65 -2.57 4.28
CA HIS A 11 -7.48 -1.64 4.23
C HIS A 11 -7.51 -0.52 5.29
N HIS A 12 -8.65 -0.30 5.94
CA HIS A 12 -8.76 0.66 7.03
C HIS A 12 -8.44 0.00 8.37
N CYS A 13 -8.49 -1.33 8.45
CA CYS A 13 -8.20 -2.07 9.68
C CYS A 13 -6.72 -1.91 10.05
N VAL A 14 -6.51 -1.33 11.22
CA VAL A 14 -5.20 -1.14 11.86
C VAL A 14 -4.93 -2.29 12.82
N SER A 15 -3.69 -2.38 13.32
CA SER A 15 -3.36 -3.36 14.35
C SER A 15 -4.21 -3.12 15.61
N GLY A 16 -5.11 -4.07 15.90
CA GLY A 16 -5.93 -4.06 17.12
C GLY A 16 -7.29 -3.35 17.05
N ALA A 17 -7.73 -2.81 15.90
CA ALA A 17 -9.06 -2.20 15.79
C ALA A 17 -9.75 -2.41 14.41
N PRO A 18 -11.03 -2.82 14.39
CA PRO A 18 -11.85 -2.81 13.18
C PRO A 18 -12.11 -1.36 12.73
N ALA A 19 -12.19 -1.13 11.42
CA ALA A 19 -12.43 0.20 10.86
C ALA A 19 -12.92 0.09 9.41
N GLY A 20 -13.67 1.09 8.95
CA GLY A 20 -14.12 1.21 7.56
C GLY A 20 -14.87 -0.03 7.05
N LEU A 21 -15.82 -0.55 7.86
CA LEU A 21 -16.64 -1.74 7.59
C LEU A 21 -15.88 -3.08 7.61
N GLY A 22 -14.57 -3.08 7.91
CA GLY A 22 -13.73 -4.27 8.01
C GLY A 22 -13.38 -4.67 9.43
N PHE A 23 -13.08 -5.97 9.62
CA PHE A 23 -12.56 -6.53 10.87
C PHE A 23 -11.08 -6.89 10.81
N VAL A 24 -10.59 -7.26 9.63
CA VAL A 24 -9.23 -7.75 9.41
C VAL A 24 -8.68 -7.15 8.12
N ASN A 25 -7.39 -6.82 8.10
CA ASN A 25 -6.72 -6.38 6.88
C ASN A 25 -6.34 -7.58 6.00
N ASN A 26 -7.24 -7.99 5.12
CA ASN A 26 -7.10 -9.18 4.26
C ASN A 26 -5.79 -9.19 3.44
N VAL A 27 -5.42 -8.03 2.87
CA VAL A 27 -4.20 -7.88 2.07
C VAL A 27 -2.96 -8.12 2.92
N MET A 28 -2.92 -7.56 4.14
CA MET A 28 -1.80 -7.76 5.04
C MET A 28 -1.70 -9.19 5.57
N VAL A 29 -2.83 -9.87 5.81
CA VAL A 29 -2.84 -11.30 6.15
C VAL A 29 -2.19 -12.11 5.02
N GLY A 30 -2.62 -11.89 3.78
CA GLY A 30 -2.04 -12.57 2.60
C GLY A 30 -0.55 -12.26 2.41
N ALA A 31 -0.17 -10.99 2.55
CA ALA A 31 1.21 -10.52 2.47
C ALA A 31 2.12 -11.26 3.45
N VAL A 32 1.78 -11.21 4.75
CA VAL A 32 2.58 -11.83 5.81
C VAL A 32 2.57 -13.35 5.72
N HIS A 33 1.43 -13.96 5.35
CA HIS A 33 1.35 -15.39 5.11
C HIS A 33 2.29 -15.83 3.97
N SER A 34 2.37 -15.06 2.89
CA SER A 34 3.26 -15.36 1.76
C SER A 34 4.74 -15.36 2.16
N PHE A 35 5.13 -14.52 3.11
CA PHE A 35 6.48 -14.52 3.65
C PHE A 35 6.74 -15.80 4.46
N TYR A 36 5.89 -16.11 5.44
CA TYR A 36 6.13 -17.23 6.36
C TYR A 36 5.99 -18.61 5.71
N GLN A 37 5.01 -18.79 4.81
CA GLN A 37 4.70 -20.11 4.25
C GLN A 37 5.36 -20.36 2.89
N HIS A 38 5.69 -19.29 2.17
CA HIS A 38 6.17 -19.39 0.79
C HIS A 38 7.51 -18.66 0.55
N GLY A 39 8.05 -17.98 1.56
CA GLY A 39 9.37 -17.36 1.50
C GLY A 39 9.45 -16.13 0.60
N TYR A 40 8.34 -15.42 0.35
CA TYR A 40 8.35 -14.14 -0.37
C TYR A 40 8.88 -13.02 0.53
N THR A 41 10.07 -12.51 0.24
CA THR A 41 10.80 -11.57 1.11
C THR A 41 10.50 -10.11 0.80
N HIS A 42 9.96 -9.84 -0.39
CA HIS A 42 9.59 -8.51 -0.87
C HIS A 42 8.13 -8.49 -1.28
N ILE A 43 7.37 -7.53 -0.76
CA ILE A 43 5.95 -7.42 -1.05
C ILE A 43 5.64 -6.02 -1.58
N VAL A 44 4.94 -5.95 -2.70
CA VAL A 44 4.47 -4.72 -3.33
C VAL A 44 2.96 -4.72 -3.25
N ILE A 45 2.40 -3.69 -2.61
CA ILE A 45 0.95 -3.52 -2.48
C ILE A 45 0.55 -2.28 -3.26
N PHE A 46 -0.36 -2.44 -4.22
CA PHE A 46 -1.07 -1.35 -4.87
C PHE A 46 -2.52 -1.31 -4.40
N ASP A 47 -2.95 -0.17 -3.87
CA ASP A 47 -4.32 0.09 -3.45
C ASP A 47 -4.94 1.16 -4.34
N THR A 48 -5.91 0.76 -5.14
CA THR A 48 -6.64 1.63 -6.08
C THR A 48 -8.07 1.89 -5.63
N ASP A 49 -8.40 1.53 -4.38
CA ASP A 49 -9.65 1.96 -3.74
C ASP A 49 -9.72 3.49 -3.66
N LEU A 50 -10.91 4.06 -3.88
CA LEU A 50 -11.15 5.51 -3.79
C LEU A 50 -10.71 6.10 -2.45
N HIS A 51 -10.79 5.32 -1.36
CA HIS A 51 -10.43 5.74 -0.01
C HIS A 51 -8.96 5.46 0.29
N HIS A 52 -8.34 6.30 1.12
CA HIS A 52 -6.97 6.07 1.56
C HIS A 52 -6.88 4.79 2.40
N GLY A 53 -6.04 3.84 1.99
CA GLY A 53 -5.75 2.61 2.72
C GLY A 53 -4.91 2.79 3.98
N ASN A 54 -5.34 3.67 4.90
CA ASN A 54 -4.62 4.09 6.10
C ASN A 54 -4.19 2.93 7.01
N GLY A 55 -5.01 1.90 7.15
CA GLY A 55 -4.69 0.72 7.95
C GLY A 55 -3.57 -0.11 7.33
N THR A 56 -3.63 -0.36 6.02
CA THR A 56 -2.56 -1.04 5.27
C THR A 56 -1.26 -0.26 5.36
N GLN A 57 -1.30 1.05 5.13
CA GLN A 57 -0.11 1.92 5.25
C GLN A 57 0.52 1.80 6.64
N GLN A 58 -0.29 1.89 7.70
CA GLN A 58 0.22 1.82 9.08
C GLN A 58 0.88 0.46 9.36
N ILE A 59 0.27 -0.64 8.95
CA ILE A 59 0.83 -1.99 9.17
C ILE A 59 2.14 -2.16 8.39
N VAL A 60 2.20 -1.69 7.13
CA VAL A 60 3.43 -1.70 6.32
C VAL A 60 4.55 -0.93 7.03
N GLN A 61 4.25 0.26 7.54
CA GLN A 61 5.23 1.07 8.26
C GLN A 61 5.76 0.34 9.51
N GLN A 62 4.86 -0.23 10.31
CA GLN A 62 5.22 -1.02 11.48
C GLN A 62 6.10 -2.22 11.15
N ILE A 63 5.78 -2.97 10.09
CA ILE A 63 6.58 -4.14 9.68
C ILE A 63 7.97 -3.72 9.21
N ASN A 64 8.06 -2.69 8.38
CA ASN A 64 9.34 -2.17 7.89
C ASN A 64 10.21 -1.65 9.05
N GLU A 65 9.64 -0.92 10.01
CA GLU A 65 10.34 -0.49 11.21
C GLU A 65 10.85 -1.66 12.06
N GLN A 66 10.01 -2.69 12.23
CA GLN A 66 10.40 -3.89 12.98
C GLN A 66 11.50 -4.68 12.27
N ARG A 67 11.47 -4.75 10.93
CA ARG A 67 12.54 -5.37 10.13
C ARG A 67 13.86 -4.61 10.31
N ALA A 68 13.82 -3.27 10.25
CA ALA A 68 15.01 -2.42 10.43
C ALA A 68 15.64 -2.56 11.83
N LYS A 69 14.84 -2.84 12.87
CA LYS A 69 15.32 -3.06 14.25
C LYS A 69 15.84 -4.49 14.51
N SER A 70 15.66 -5.42 13.57
CA SER A 70 16.06 -6.82 13.73
C SER A 70 17.59 -6.93 13.81
N LYS A 71 18.12 -7.35 14.97
CA LYS A 71 19.56 -7.49 15.22
C LYS A 71 20.14 -8.80 14.68
N THR A 72 19.30 -9.78 14.38
CA THR A 72 19.69 -11.07 13.82
C THR A 72 19.77 -10.92 12.31
N GLY A 73 20.90 -11.28 11.68
CA GLY A 73 21.10 -11.23 10.22
C GLY A 73 20.19 -12.16 9.40
N GLN A 74 19.15 -12.72 10.02
CA GLN A 74 18.12 -13.53 9.41
C GLN A 74 16.89 -12.65 9.15
N GLU A 75 16.33 -12.74 7.94
CA GLU A 75 15.12 -12.02 7.58
C GLU A 75 13.95 -12.53 8.44
N SER A 76 13.59 -11.80 9.49
CA SER A 76 12.49 -12.19 10.40
C SER A 76 11.12 -11.71 9.93
N ARG A 77 11.10 -10.79 8.97
CA ARG A 77 9.94 -10.11 8.39
C ARG A 77 10.24 -9.76 6.93
N PRO A 78 9.25 -9.65 6.04
CA PRO A 78 9.46 -9.12 4.70
C PRO A 78 9.74 -7.61 4.74
N ILE A 79 10.28 -7.07 3.65
CA ILE A 79 10.25 -5.62 3.38
C ILE A 79 9.12 -5.32 2.40
N MET A 80 8.42 -4.21 2.62
CA MET A 80 7.18 -3.93 1.91
C MET A 80 7.16 -2.53 1.30
N PHE A 81 6.65 -2.43 0.08
CA PHE A 81 6.21 -1.18 -0.56
C PHE A 81 4.68 -1.08 -0.51
N PHE A 82 4.18 0.11 -0.19
CA PHE A 82 2.76 0.44 -0.27
C PHE A 82 2.55 1.65 -1.17
N GLY A 83 1.77 1.45 -2.23
CA GLY A 83 1.32 2.49 -3.13
C GLY A 83 -0.20 2.63 -3.07
N SER A 84 -0.72 3.84 -2.87
CA SER A 84 -2.16 4.11 -2.89
C SER A 84 -2.49 5.27 -3.83
N MET A 85 -3.54 5.08 -4.64
CA MET A 85 -4.24 6.15 -5.34
C MET A 85 -5.60 6.33 -4.67
N HIS A 86 -5.95 7.55 -4.27
CA HIS A 86 -7.22 7.82 -3.57
C HIS A 86 -7.67 9.28 -3.73
N ASP A 87 -8.94 9.55 -3.49
CA ASP A 87 -9.46 10.91 -3.37
C ASP A 87 -9.24 11.44 -1.94
N ILE A 88 -8.52 12.55 -1.82
CA ILE A 88 -8.22 13.19 -0.53
C ILE A 88 -9.46 13.74 0.17
N LYS A 89 -10.55 13.96 -0.56
CA LYS A 89 -11.84 14.38 0.00
C LYS A 89 -12.66 13.20 0.53
N SER A 90 -12.19 11.97 0.30
CA SER A 90 -12.83 10.76 0.74
C SER A 90 -12.30 10.29 2.11
N TYR A 91 -12.81 9.17 2.62
CA TYR A 91 -12.42 8.62 3.92
C TYR A 91 -10.92 8.21 3.96
N PRO A 92 -10.22 8.40 5.11
CA PRO A 92 -10.67 9.03 6.36
C PRO A 92 -10.51 10.56 6.39
N CYS A 93 -10.14 11.16 5.26
CA CYS A 93 -9.78 12.57 5.15
C CYS A 93 -10.96 13.52 4.91
N SER A 94 -12.18 13.00 4.75
CA SER A 94 -13.40 13.77 4.52
C SER A 94 -13.64 14.88 5.54
N ASP A 95 -13.28 14.64 6.81
CA ASP A 95 -13.42 15.60 7.91
C ASP A 95 -12.25 16.61 7.98
N GLN A 96 -11.28 16.52 7.07
CA GLN A 96 -10.07 17.36 7.00
C GLN A 96 -9.26 17.41 8.30
N LYS A 97 -9.31 16.33 9.10
CA LYS A 97 -8.51 16.22 10.31
C LYS A 97 -7.02 16.27 9.94
N PRO A 98 -6.21 17.18 10.51
CA PRO A 98 -4.84 17.40 10.07
C PRO A 98 -3.99 16.12 10.02
N GLY A 99 -4.14 15.24 11.00
CA GLY A 99 -3.38 13.98 11.07
C GLY A 99 -3.73 12.97 9.97
N THR A 100 -5.01 12.84 9.59
CA THR A 100 -5.43 11.90 8.55
C THR A 100 -5.01 12.40 7.17
N THR A 101 -5.20 13.71 6.91
CA THR A 101 -4.79 14.33 5.65
C THR A 101 -3.27 14.28 5.46
N ALA A 102 -2.50 14.58 6.52
CA ALA A 102 -1.04 14.47 6.46
C ALA A 102 -0.58 13.03 6.15
N ALA A 103 -1.22 12.02 6.77
CA ALA A 103 -0.90 10.62 6.51
C ALA A 103 -1.23 10.19 5.07
N ALA A 104 -2.32 10.70 4.49
CA ALA A 104 -2.73 10.43 3.12
C ALA A 104 -1.86 11.13 2.07
N LEU A 105 -1.12 12.18 2.43
CA LEU A 105 -0.17 12.87 1.55
C LEU A 105 1.27 12.37 1.67
N LEU A 106 1.55 11.54 2.69
CA LEU A 106 2.90 11.09 3.01
C LEU A 106 3.49 10.23 1.89
N CYS A 107 4.69 10.57 1.44
CA CYS A 107 5.51 9.72 0.58
C CYS A 107 6.89 9.52 1.21
N ARG A 108 7.43 8.29 1.17
CA ARG A 108 8.75 7.93 1.69
C ARG A 108 9.45 7.01 0.69
N SER A 109 10.69 7.33 0.32
CA SER A 109 11.42 6.70 -0.80
C SER A 109 12.63 5.88 -0.35
N GLY A 110 12.57 5.33 0.87
CA GLY A 110 13.54 4.38 1.40
C GLY A 110 14.66 4.98 2.25
N GLU A 111 14.79 6.31 2.36
CA GLU A 111 15.87 6.98 3.11
C GLU A 111 15.90 6.60 4.59
N ASP A 112 14.74 6.24 5.13
CA ASP A 112 14.48 5.84 6.51
C ASP A 112 13.95 4.40 6.62
N GLY A 113 14.15 3.61 5.55
CA GLY A 113 13.66 2.24 5.44
C GLY A 113 12.17 2.11 5.12
N GLN A 114 11.45 3.22 4.88
CA GLN A 114 10.04 3.20 4.51
C GLN A 114 9.81 3.46 3.03
N TRP A 115 8.83 2.75 2.47
CA TRP A 115 8.50 2.74 1.04
C TRP A 115 7.01 2.96 0.85
N ILE A 116 6.59 4.23 0.92
CA ILE A 116 5.20 4.65 0.87
C ILE A 116 5.04 5.63 -0.28
N GLU A 117 4.07 5.39 -1.16
CA GLU A 117 3.74 6.27 -2.27
C GLU A 117 2.23 6.53 -2.31
N ASN A 118 1.83 7.71 -1.86
CA ASN A 118 0.43 8.14 -1.94
C ASN A 118 0.25 9.14 -3.07
N THR A 119 -0.71 8.89 -3.96
CA THR A 119 -1.04 9.76 -5.08
C THR A 119 -2.49 10.17 -5.02
N MET A 120 -2.75 11.48 -4.94
CA MET A 120 -4.11 12.00 -4.97
C MET A 120 -4.71 11.91 -6.37
N MET A 121 -5.96 11.44 -6.42
CA MET A 121 -6.77 11.53 -7.62
C MET A 121 -7.11 12.97 -7.93
N VAL A 122 -7.07 13.30 -9.22
CA VAL A 122 -7.58 14.57 -9.75
C VAL A 122 -8.88 14.33 -10.50
N SER A 123 -9.72 15.34 -10.66
CA SER A 123 -10.88 15.23 -11.54
C SER A 123 -10.43 15.29 -13.01
N TRP A 124 -11.16 14.60 -13.88
CA TRP A 124 -11.02 14.66 -15.33
C TRP A 124 -12.41 14.58 -15.96
N ASN A 125 -12.59 15.22 -17.11
CA ASN A 125 -13.87 15.26 -17.85
C ASN A 125 -13.77 14.62 -19.24
N SER A 126 -12.59 14.12 -19.61
CA SER A 126 -12.36 13.41 -20.85
C SER A 126 -11.36 12.27 -20.66
N GLU A 127 -11.34 11.34 -21.61
CA GLU A 127 -10.37 10.25 -21.63
C GLU A 127 -8.93 10.76 -21.79
N ASP A 128 -8.72 11.81 -22.59
CA ASP A 128 -7.40 12.46 -22.75
C ASP A 128 -6.90 13.06 -21.44
N GLU A 129 -7.78 13.72 -20.67
CA GLU A 129 -7.44 14.24 -19.35
C GLU A 129 -7.11 13.12 -18.36
N PHE A 130 -7.84 12.01 -18.41
CA PHE A 130 -7.54 10.82 -17.62
C PHE A 130 -6.15 10.26 -17.96
N TRP A 131 -5.86 10.03 -19.24
CA TRP A 131 -4.56 9.46 -19.66
C TRP A 131 -3.40 10.40 -19.32
N LYS A 132 -3.61 11.71 -19.46
CA LYS A 132 -2.63 12.70 -19.00
C LYS A 132 -2.39 12.57 -17.48
N ALA A 133 -3.45 12.53 -16.67
CA ALA A 133 -3.30 12.33 -15.22
C ALA A 133 -2.63 10.98 -14.89
N TYR A 134 -2.93 9.93 -15.65
CA TYR A 134 -2.32 8.63 -15.50
C TYR A 134 -0.82 8.67 -15.74
N HIS A 135 -0.38 9.26 -16.85
CA HIS A 135 1.04 9.37 -17.18
C HIS A 135 1.79 10.33 -16.24
N ASP A 136 1.20 11.49 -15.94
CA ASP A 136 1.87 12.54 -15.16
C ASP A 136 1.92 12.24 -13.66
N ARG A 137 0.93 11.49 -13.14
CA ARG A 137 0.76 11.29 -11.69
C ARG A 137 0.77 9.82 -11.32
N TYR A 138 -0.16 9.05 -11.88
CA TYR A 138 -0.43 7.69 -11.39
C TYR A 138 0.69 6.69 -11.73
N GLY A 139 1.40 6.92 -12.83
CA GLY A 139 2.60 6.17 -13.20
C GLY A 139 3.69 6.20 -12.13
N ARG A 140 3.70 7.21 -11.24
CA ARG A 140 4.64 7.31 -10.12
C ARG A 140 4.57 6.10 -9.19
N LEU A 141 3.40 5.50 -8.99
CA LEU A 141 3.23 4.28 -8.20
C LEU A 141 4.10 3.13 -8.74
N ILE A 142 4.09 2.95 -10.07
CA ILE A 142 4.86 1.90 -10.74
C ILE A 142 6.36 2.23 -10.67
N THR A 143 6.72 3.48 -10.97
CA THR A 143 8.13 3.92 -10.93
C THR A 143 8.75 3.78 -9.54
N GLN A 144 8.01 4.13 -8.47
CA GLN A 144 8.51 3.98 -7.10
C GLN A 144 8.56 2.51 -6.66
N ALA A 145 7.61 1.68 -7.08
CA ALA A 145 7.69 0.24 -6.84
C ALA A 145 8.90 -0.39 -7.54
N GLN A 146 9.22 0.03 -8.76
CA GLN A 146 10.43 -0.39 -9.47
C GLN A 146 11.69 0.05 -8.72
N ARG A 147 11.74 1.30 -8.25
CA ARG A 147 12.85 1.82 -7.44
C ARG A 147 13.03 1.04 -6.15
N PHE A 148 11.93 0.69 -5.47
CA PHE A 148 11.95 -0.19 -4.30
C PHE A 148 12.64 -1.52 -4.62
N ILE A 149 12.15 -2.25 -5.62
CA ILE A 149 12.71 -3.55 -6.04
C ILE A 149 14.21 -3.46 -6.37
N GLN A 150 14.61 -2.43 -7.12
CA GLN A 150 16.01 -2.23 -7.50
C GLN A 150 16.89 -1.88 -6.30
N THR A 151 16.42 -0.97 -5.44
CA THR A 151 17.20 -0.48 -4.29
C THR A 151 17.37 -1.55 -3.22
N THR A 152 16.34 -2.35 -2.98
CA THR A 152 16.39 -3.46 -2.00
C THR A 152 16.99 -4.73 -2.58
N LYS A 153 17.39 -4.72 -3.86
CA LYS A 153 18.01 -5.85 -4.58
C LYS A 153 17.15 -7.12 -4.53
N ALA A 154 15.83 -6.96 -4.72
CA ALA A 154 14.91 -8.09 -4.66
C ALA A 154 15.19 -9.10 -5.78
N SER A 155 15.20 -10.39 -5.42
CA SER A 155 15.18 -11.47 -6.42
C SER A 155 13.76 -11.61 -6.98
N PRO A 156 13.53 -11.65 -8.32
CA PRO A 156 12.19 -11.65 -8.90
C PRO A 156 11.26 -12.78 -8.40
N ASP A 157 11.82 -13.96 -8.10
CA ASP A 157 11.09 -15.12 -7.57
C ASP A 157 10.68 -14.97 -6.09
N LYS A 158 11.21 -13.94 -5.41
CA LYS A 158 10.93 -13.60 -4.01
C LYS A 158 10.03 -12.37 -3.86
N VAL A 159 9.46 -11.88 -4.96
CA VAL A 159 8.54 -10.75 -4.97
C VAL A 159 7.09 -11.22 -5.06
N MET A 160 6.27 -10.78 -4.11
CA MET A 160 4.81 -10.90 -4.18
C MET A 160 4.22 -9.54 -4.51
N VAL A 161 3.34 -9.49 -5.52
CA VAL A 161 2.60 -8.28 -5.88
C VAL A 161 1.12 -8.49 -5.58
N LEU A 162 0.57 -7.62 -4.74
CA LEU A 162 -0.83 -7.60 -4.35
C LEU A 162 -1.45 -6.32 -4.88
N MET A 163 -2.53 -6.46 -5.65
CA MET A 163 -3.27 -5.31 -6.16
C MET A 163 -4.70 -5.38 -5.64
N ARG A 164 -5.10 -4.33 -4.92
CA ARG A 164 -6.44 -4.17 -4.40
C ARG A 164 -7.22 -3.20 -5.28
N PHE A 165 -8.44 -3.62 -5.57
CA PHE A 165 -9.49 -2.82 -6.17
C PHE A 165 -10.69 -2.86 -5.23
N VAL A 166 -11.46 -1.79 -5.19
CA VAL A 166 -12.84 -1.86 -4.69
C VAL A 166 -13.77 -1.43 -5.79
N HIS A 167 -14.70 -2.31 -6.09
CA HIS A 167 -15.84 -2.00 -6.90
C HIS A 167 -16.91 -1.43 -5.98
N THR A 168 -17.13 -0.12 -6.07
CA THR A 168 -18.41 0.46 -5.66
C THR A 168 -19.41 0.15 -6.79
N PRO A 169 -20.44 -0.68 -6.56
CA PRO A 169 -21.52 -0.84 -7.52
C PRO A 169 -22.30 0.46 -7.74
#